data_AF-A0A093I737-F1
#
_entry.id   AF-A0A093I737-F1
#
_cell.length_a   1.000
_cell.length_b   1.000
_cell.length_c   1.000
_cell.angle_alpha   90.00
_cell.angle_beta   90.00
_cell.angle_gamma   90.00
#
_symmetry.space_group_name_H-M   'P 1'
#
loop_
_entity.id
_entity.type
_entity.pdbx_description
1 polymer ?
#
loop_
_entity_poly.entity_id
_entity_poly.type
_entity_poly.pdbx_seq_one_letter_code
_entity_poly.pdbx_strand_id
1 'polypeptide(L)'
;QYSLIKDVVSSLKRHRMHEQQFTHHPLLVLSNFGLQQIQVKLMATMFQNMFPSINVHRVNLNNIKRCLLVSYDAETQLLDFRHYSVKVVPVGVSKGLKKLLQEKFPNMSRLEDISELL
;
A
#
# COMPACT_ATOMS: atom_id res chain seq x y z
N GLN A 1 19.93 4.05 11.61
CA GLN A 1 20.67 3.86 10.35
C GLN A 1 20.00 4.71 9.28
N TYR A 2 20.78 5.33 8.39
CA TYR A 2 20.24 6.20 7.33
C TYR A 2 20.43 5.55 5.96
N SER A 3 19.48 5.74 5.05
CA SER A 3 19.54 5.21 3.69
C SER A 3 18.92 6.18 2.69
N LEU A 4 19.54 6.32 1.52
CA LEU A 4 18.99 7.14 0.44
C LEU A 4 17.99 6.33 -0.38
N ILE A 5 17.00 7.02 -0.95
CA ILE A 5 16.03 6.40 -1.88
C ILE A 5 16.74 5.74 -3.06
N LYS A 6 17.83 6.35 -3.57
CA LYS A 6 18.61 5.82 -4.68
C LYS A 6 19.21 4.44 -4.36
N ASP A 7 19.72 4.26 -3.15
CA ASP A 7 20.35 3.01 -2.69
C ASP A 7 19.30 1.90 -2.45
N VAL A 8 18.13 2.29 -1.92
CA VAL A 8 17.01 1.36 -1.74
C VAL A 8 16.46 0.91 -3.10
N VAL A 9 16.35 1.81 -4.07
CA VAL A 9 15.87 1.46 -5.41
C VAL A 9 16.85 0.56 -6.15
N SER A 10 18.16 0.86 -6.07
CA SER A 10 19.19 0.07 -6.75
C SER A 10 19.39 -1.33 -6.16
N SER A 11 19.18 -1.50 -4.85
CA SER A 11 19.27 -2.80 -4.18
C SER A 11 18.07 -3.73 -4.48
N LEU A 12 16.93 -3.20 -4.94
CA LEU A 12 15.72 -3.97 -5.21
C LEU A 12 15.64 -4.45 -6.66
N LYS A 13 15.71 -5.78 -6.86
CA LYS A 13 15.56 -6.41 -8.19
C LYS A 13 14.29 -6.01 -8.94
N ARG A 14 13.20 -5.74 -8.21
CA ARG A 14 11.92 -5.26 -8.75
C ARG A 14 11.38 -4.18 -7.82
N HIS A 15 11.73 -2.93 -8.08
CA HIS A 15 11.13 -1.79 -7.39
C HIS A 15 9.84 -1.35 -8.10
N ARG A 16 8.86 -0.87 -7.33
CA ARG A 16 7.62 -0.28 -7.86
C ARG A 16 7.53 1.17 -7.44
N MET A 17 8.25 2.03 -8.17
CA MET A 17 8.28 3.47 -7.97
C MET A 17 7.64 4.17 -9.17
N HIS A 18 6.59 4.95 -8.95
CA HIS A 18 6.02 5.83 -9.96
C HIS A 18 5.58 7.16 -9.32
N GLU A 19 5.73 8.28 -10.02
CA GLU A 19 5.51 9.61 -9.46
C GLU A 19 4.10 9.81 -8.90
N GLN A 20 3.09 9.23 -9.56
CA GLN A 20 1.70 9.34 -9.11
C GLN A 20 1.43 8.64 -7.76
N GLN A 21 2.38 7.90 -7.17
CA GLN A 21 2.27 7.38 -5.81
C GLN A 21 2.37 8.50 -4.77
N PHE A 22 3.08 9.58 -5.11
CA PHE A 22 3.44 10.65 -4.19
C PHE A 22 2.45 11.82 -4.20
N THR A 23 1.44 11.77 -5.07
CA THR A 23 0.37 12.80 -5.14
C THR A 23 -0.58 12.76 -3.95
N HIS A 24 -0.64 11.62 -3.25
CA HIS A 24 -1.46 11.43 -2.05
C HIS A 24 -0.59 11.07 -0.85
N HIS A 25 -1.09 11.40 0.34
CA HIS A 25 -0.48 11.01 1.61
C HIS A 25 -0.47 9.48 1.75
N PRO A 26 0.53 8.90 2.44
CA PRO A 26 0.53 7.47 2.74
C PRO A 26 -0.52 7.16 3.81
N LEU A 27 -0.95 5.90 3.88
CA LEU A 27 -1.63 5.36 5.05
C LEU A 27 -0.63 5.10 6.17
N LEU A 28 -0.92 5.58 7.38
CA LEU A 28 -0.13 5.26 8.56
C LEU A 28 -0.52 3.89 9.12
N VAL A 29 0.49 3.06 9.39
CA VAL A 29 0.37 1.78 10.10
C VAL A 29 1.31 1.83 11.29
N LEU A 30 0.75 1.69 12.50
CA LEU A 30 1.51 1.63 13.74
C LEU A 30 1.56 0.18 14.21
N SER A 31 2.76 -0.38 14.37
CA SER A 31 2.98 -1.75 14.85
C SER A 31 3.69 -1.75 16.19
N ASN A 32 3.24 -2.61 17.10
CA ASN A 32 3.87 -2.81 18.42
C ASN A 32 3.87 -1.55 19.32
N PHE A 33 2.98 -0.60 19.06
CA PHE A 33 2.71 0.53 19.96
C PHE A 33 1.79 0.05 21.10
N GLY A 34 2.38 -0.60 22.10
CA GLY A 34 1.67 -1.11 23.28
C GLY A 34 1.11 0.00 24.19
N LEU A 35 0.08 -0.32 24.98
CA LEU A 35 -0.65 0.63 25.82
C LEU A 35 0.02 0.95 27.17
N GLN A 36 1.09 0.25 27.54
CA GLN A 36 1.60 0.29 28.92
C GLN A 36 2.50 1.49 29.21
N GLN A 37 3.18 2.05 28.20
CA GLN A 37 4.09 3.18 28.40
C GLN A 37 3.49 4.48 27.85
N ILE A 38 3.39 5.50 28.70
CA ILE A 38 2.80 6.81 28.36
C ILE A 38 3.53 7.45 27.17
N GLN A 39 4.85 7.32 27.10
CA GLN A 39 5.67 7.84 25.99
C GLN A 39 5.31 7.22 24.64
N VAL A 40 5.06 5.90 24.60
CA VAL A 40 4.68 5.18 23.37
C VAL A 40 3.29 5.61 22.92
N LYS A 41 2.37 5.82 23.87
CA LYS A 41 1.02 6.35 23.59
C LYS A 41 1.05 7.78 23.06
N LEU A 42 1.88 8.65 23.63
CA LEU A 42 2.08 10.01 23.15
C LEU A 42 2.63 9.99 21.72
N MET A 43 3.62 9.14 21.47
CA MET A 43 4.23 8.97 20.15
C MET A 43 3.24 8.44 19.11
N ALA A 44 2.40 7.46 19.46
CA ALA A 44 1.32 7.00 18.59
C ALA A 44 0.36 8.14 18.23
N THR A 45 -0.06 8.91 19.24
CA THR A 45 -0.93 10.09 19.05
C THR A 45 -0.27 11.14 18.17
N MET A 46 1.03 11.38 18.33
CA MET A 46 1.80 12.30 17.50
C MET A 46 1.76 11.86 16.04
N PHE A 47 2.14 10.61 15.73
CA PHE A 47 2.12 10.11 14.36
C PHE A 47 0.71 10.13 13.77
N GLN A 48 -0.32 9.74 14.54
CA GLN A 48 -1.70 9.79 14.07
C GLN A 48 -2.13 11.22 13.66
N ASN A 49 -1.74 12.25 14.42
CA ASN A 49 -2.09 13.63 14.11
C ASN A 49 -1.20 14.28 13.02
N MET A 50 -0.07 13.67 12.67
CA MET A 50 0.76 14.13 11.55
C MET A 50 0.17 13.76 10.18
N PHE A 51 -0.74 12.79 10.12
CA PHE A 51 -1.37 12.33 8.90
C PHE A 51 -2.87 12.61 8.93
N PRO A 52 -3.51 12.82 7.77
CA PRO A 52 -4.95 13.03 7.73
C PRO A 52 -5.69 11.77 8.21
N SER A 53 -6.75 11.99 8.98
CA SER A 53 -7.61 10.91 9.46
C SER A 53 -8.28 10.17 8.30
N ILE A 54 -8.39 8.85 8.41
CA ILE A 54 -8.99 8.00 7.37
C ILE A 54 -10.41 7.62 7.78
N ASN A 55 -11.39 7.95 6.95
CA ASN A 55 -12.75 7.44 7.07
C ASN A 55 -12.96 6.30 6.07
N VAL A 56 -13.08 5.07 6.57
CA VAL A 56 -13.18 3.85 5.76
C VAL A 56 -14.38 3.86 4.80
N HIS A 57 -15.46 4.57 5.16
CA HIS A 57 -16.67 4.65 4.32
C HIS A 57 -16.58 5.66 3.18
N ARG A 58 -15.67 6.64 3.28
CA ARG A 58 -15.52 7.72 2.29
C ARG A 58 -14.23 7.64 1.48
N VAL A 59 -13.25 6.88 1.95
CA VAL A 59 -11.93 6.85 1.33
C VAL A 59 -11.95 6.12 -0.01
N ASN A 60 -11.36 6.74 -1.04
CA ASN A 60 -11.17 6.10 -2.33
C ASN A 60 -9.92 5.22 -2.30
N LEU A 61 -10.09 3.89 -2.40
CA LEU A 61 -8.98 2.93 -2.40
C LEU A 61 -7.99 3.14 -3.56
N ASN A 62 -8.43 3.73 -4.68
CA ASN A 62 -7.53 4.02 -5.81
C ASN A 62 -6.51 5.13 -5.52
N ASN A 63 -6.81 5.99 -4.53
CA ASN A 63 -5.90 7.04 -4.08
C ASN A 63 -4.85 6.51 -3.11
N ILE A 64 -5.09 5.35 -2.50
CA ILE A 64 -4.18 4.69 -1.57
C ILE A 64 -3.14 3.89 -2.36
N LYS A 65 -1.98 4.53 -2.59
CA LYS A 65 -0.86 3.93 -3.33
C LYS A 65 0.35 3.63 -2.47
N ARG A 66 0.37 4.12 -1.23
CA ARG A 66 1.50 4.04 -0.30
C ARG A 66 1.03 3.82 1.13
N CYS A 67 1.84 3.12 1.91
CA CYS A 67 1.68 3.08 3.36
C CYS A 67 3.05 3.29 4.04
N LEU A 68 2.98 3.84 5.23
CA LEU A 68 4.08 4.04 6.13
C LEU A 68 3.88 3.13 7.34
N LEU A 69 4.79 2.19 7.55
CA LEU A 69 4.86 1.37 8.73
C LEU A 69 5.85 1.98 9.70
N VAL A 70 5.37 2.31 10.89
CA VAL A 70 6.21 2.63 12.04
C VAL A 70 6.07 1.46 13.01
N SER A 71 7.18 0.81 13.34
CA SER A 71 7.23 -0.31 14.28
C SER A 71 8.07 0.08 15.48
N TYR A 72 7.56 -0.17 16.68
CA TYR A 72 8.30 0.06 17.92
C TYR A 72 8.77 -1.26 18.52
N ASP A 73 10.07 -1.34 18.82
CA ASP A 73 10.65 -2.48 19.52
C ASP A 73 10.80 -2.13 21.01
N ALA A 74 10.14 -2.92 21.87
CA ALA A 74 10.15 -2.70 23.32
C ALA A 74 11.48 -3.08 23.98
N GLU A 75 12.27 -3.98 23.38
CA GLU A 75 13.56 -4.40 23.94
C GLU A 75 14.63 -3.38 23.63
N THR A 76 14.75 -2.97 22.37
CA THR A 76 15.76 -2.00 21.93
C THR A 76 15.34 -0.55 22.14
N GLN A 77 14.04 -0.30 22.39
CA GLN A 77 13.45 1.05 22.50
C GLN A 77 13.59 1.87 21.20
N LEU A 78 13.76 1.20 20.06
CA LEU A 78 13.95 1.84 18.76
C LEU A 78 12.69 1.80 17.91
N LEU A 79 12.62 2.77 16.98
CA LEU A 79 11.60 2.82 15.95
C LEU A 79 12.18 2.40 14.60
N ASP A 80 11.49 1.46 13.98
CA ASP A 80 11.71 1.10 12.59
C ASP A 80 10.69 1.82 11.71
N PHE A 81 11.20 2.61 10.75
CA PHE A 81 10.39 3.36 9.79
C PHE A 81 10.54 2.75 8.41
N ARG A 82 9.45 2.22 7.85
CA ARG A 82 9.46 1.54 6.54
C ARG A 82 8.31 2.01 5.65
N HIS A 83 8.63 2.37 4.43
CA HIS A 83 7.67 2.90 3.47
C HIS A 83 7.44 1.90 2.33
N TYR A 84 6.19 1.58 2.04
CA TYR A 84 5.80 0.57 1.07
C TYR A 84 4.86 1.12 0.01
N SER A 85 4.99 0.58 -1.22
CA SER A 85 3.96 0.77 -2.24
C SER A 85 2.83 -0.24 -2.05
N VAL A 86 1.59 0.25 -2.10
CA VAL A 86 0.38 -0.57 -2.01
C VAL A 86 -0.19 -0.79 -3.41
N LYS A 87 -0.70 -1.99 -3.66
CA LYS A 87 -1.47 -2.33 -4.86
C LYS A 87 -2.83 -2.83 -4.41
N VAL A 88 -3.90 -2.17 -4.86
CA VAL A 88 -5.24 -2.73 -4.73
C VAL A 88 -5.34 -3.94 -5.65
N VAL A 89 -5.73 -5.08 -5.09
CA VAL A 89 -5.96 -6.31 -5.85
C VAL A 89 -7.41 -6.72 -5.61
N PRO A 90 -8.23 -6.86 -6.67
CA PRO A 90 -9.59 -7.33 -6.50
C PRO A 90 -9.57 -8.77 -5.97
N VAL A 91 -10.42 -9.02 -4.97
CA VAL A 91 -10.66 -10.32 -4.36
C VAL A 91 -12.05 -10.81 -4.74
N GLY A 92 -12.30 -12.13 -4.71
CA GLY A 92 -13.60 -12.71 -5.05
C GLY A 92 -13.88 -12.90 -6.55
N VAL A 93 -12.91 -12.61 -7.41
CA VAL A 93 -12.99 -12.81 -8.86
C VAL A 93 -12.25 -14.10 -9.24
N SER A 94 -12.88 -14.96 -10.05
CA SER A 94 -12.22 -16.18 -10.54
C SER A 94 -10.98 -15.84 -11.37
N LYS A 95 -9.97 -16.73 -11.41
CA LYS A 95 -8.73 -16.49 -12.17
C LYS A 95 -9.02 -16.19 -13.65
N GLY A 96 -9.98 -16.88 -14.26
CA GLY A 96 -10.42 -16.65 -15.64
C GLY A 96 -11.00 -15.25 -15.84
N LEU A 97 -11.95 -14.85 -14.97
CA LEU A 97 -12.55 -13.52 -15.03
C LEU A 97 -11.53 -12.40 -14.74
N LYS A 98 -10.55 -12.65 -13.88
CA LYS A 98 -9.46 -11.71 -13.62
C LYS A 98 -8.56 -11.51 -14.84
N LYS A 99 -8.28 -12.56 -15.62
CA LYS A 99 -7.55 -12.45 -16.90
C LYS A 99 -8.36 -11.63 -17.91
N LEU A 100 -9.64 -11.94 -18.05
CA LEU A 100 -10.56 -11.19 -18.93
C LEU A 100 -10.60 -9.69 -18.60
N LEU A 101 -10.68 -9.35 -17.31
CA LEU A 101 -10.72 -7.95 -16.86
C LEU A 101 -9.37 -7.19 -17.00
N GLN A 102 -8.24 -7.91 -17.16
CA GLN A 102 -6.91 -7.30 -17.28
C GLN A 102 -6.45 -7.14 -18.73
N GLU A 103 -6.88 -8.03 -19.61
CA GLU A 103 -6.64 -7.92 -21.05
C GLU A 103 -7.43 -6.72 -21.61
N LYS A 104 -6.84 -5.99 -22.58
CA LYS A 104 -7.64 -5.11 -23.43
C LYS A 104 -8.64 -6.01 -24.14
N PHE A 105 -9.90 -5.99 -23.70
CA PHE A 105 -10.94 -6.82 -24.30
C PHE A 105 -10.87 -6.68 -25.83
N PRO A 106 -10.64 -7.78 -26.57
CA PRO A 106 -10.72 -7.73 -28.02
C PRO A 106 -12.12 -7.29 -28.43
N ASN A 107 -12.23 -6.64 -29.59
CA ASN A 107 -13.52 -6.16 -30.08
C ASN A 107 -14.44 -7.37 -30.37
N MET A 108 -15.39 -7.61 -29.47
CA MET A 108 -16.29 -8.78 -29.49
C MET A 108 -17.29 -8.76 -30.65
N SER A 109 -17.45 -7.63 -31.36
CA SER A 109 -18.30 -7.56 -32.57
C SER A 109 -17.84 -8.46 -33.72
N ARG A 110 -16.63 -9.03 -33.61
CA ARG A 110 -16.05 -9.94 -34.60
C ARG A 110 -16.06 -11.41 -34.18
N LEU A 111 -16.54 -11.72 -32.97
CA LEU A 111 -16.57 -13.08 -32.44
C LEU A 111 -18.03 -13.54 -32.36
N GLU A 112 -18.36 -14.68 -32.95
CA GLU A 112 -19.72 -15.23 -32.96
C GLU A 112 -19.98 -16.09 -31.71
N ASP A 113 -18.92 -16.61 -31.07
CA ASP A 113 -19.03 -17.47 -29.88
C ASP A 113 -17.92 -17.19 -28.84
N ILE A 114 -18.25 -17.36 -27.56
CA ILE A 114 -17.34 -17.22 -26.41
C ILE A 114 -16.23 -18.27 -26.44
N SER A 115 -16.50 -19.43 -27.05
CA SER A 115 -15.53 -20.50 -27.28
C SER A 115 -14.30 -20.03 -28.06
N GLU A 116 -14.42 -18.99 -28.90
CA GLU A 116 -13.31 -18.43 -29.70
C GLU A 116 -12.31 -17.64 -28.85
N LEU A 117 -12.63 -17.38 -27.57
CA LEU A 117 -11.81 -16.63 -26.63
C LEU A 117 -11.02 -17.55 -25.67
N LEU A 118 -11.32 -18.85 -25.63
CA LEU A 118 -10.78 -19.82 -24.66
C LEU A 118 -9.56 -20.59 -25.16
#